data_AF-A0A925GWS5-F1
#
_entry.id   AF-A0A925GWS5-F1
#
_cell.length_a   1.000
_cell.length_b   1.000
_cell.length_c   1.000
_cell.angle_alpha   90.00
_cell.angle_beta   90.00
_cell.angle_gamma   90.00
#
_symmetry.space_group_name_H-M   'P 1'
#
loop_
_entity.id
_entity.type
_entity.pdbx_description
1 polymer ?
#
loop_
_entity_poly.entity_id
_entity_poly.type
_entity_poly.pdbx_seq_one_letter_code
_entity_poly.pdbx_strand_id
1 'polypeptide(L)'
;MALANVAWILATNGLRVLVIDWDLEAPGLHRYFHPFLADKELSESPGLIDFFCDFHTEAHLPGNEKNWHLRYTDFIGYSQSLEWDFGDDAGIDFVPAGQQGPAYSVRASSFDWREFYSKLGGGVLLEALKRQLREDYDYILIDSRTGITDVSGLCTVHMPDDLVVCYTLNRQSMQGAAAAARSAFEQRRKPSGEPSLRVWPLATRIELAEKDRLESARSTARTLFQPFLMHLERSARDRYWGQAELLYQPYYAYEEILAVFADRKHQTNSLLTSFDLITSLITDGAVRELGSIPEELRLATKKQFLETPVHVPAQQASLRNAVYIVERSASASFVDRISACISEWFGEDVVFTPLPGDDWEQVCHEAIHNALVVILAVNMPSDRDRSLYPEELLALKLNKRIIPVLDGEMELPAVIAKLVAIDFSTASGSKRLREGLIRTLSIDVTPKPQVDPDDPQKGQWGMEPSRNGRNLTARVSEIGAGWFRTDLAVSDSSRPLTDPVTFHLHPTFIDSTITVHPENGLAKLSLNCWGAFTVGAVTDDGRTQLELDLATISEAPQVFRER
;
A
#
# COMPACT_ATOMS: atom_id res chain seq x y z
N MET A 1 -17.42 4.60 -2.21
CA MET A 1 -18.78 4.07 -2.50
C MET A 1 -19.61 4.97 -3.43
N ALA A 2 -20.03 6.17 -3.01
CA ALA A 2 -20.99 6.98 -3.76
C ALA A 2 -20.51 7.29 -5.19
N LEU A 3 -19.26 7.74 -5.31
CA LEU A 3 -18.62 8.02 -6.60
C LEU A 3 -18.59 6.78 -7.51
N ALA A 4 -18.18 5.62 -7.00
CA ALA A 4 -18.12 4.38 -7.77
C ALA A 4 -19.50 3.93 -8.30
N ASN A 5 -20.57 4.13 -7.52
CA ASN A 5 -21.92 3.82 -7.96
C ASN A 5 -22.42 4.81 -9.02
N VAL A 6 -22.15 6.11 -8.84
CA VAL A 6 -22.46 7.14 -9.84
C VAL A 6 -21.73 6.85 -11.15
N ALA A 7 -20.45 6.48 -11.11
CA ALA A 7 -19.68 6.07 -12.28
C ALA A 7 -20.38 4.95 -13.06
N TRP A 8 -20.85 3.92 -12.34
CA TRP A 8 -21.57 2.79 -12.92
C TRP A 8 -22.91 3.19 -13.54
N ILE A 9 -23.67 4.05 -12.86
CA ILE A 9 -24.94 4.57 -13.37
C ILE A 9 -24.70 5.36 -14.67
N LEU A 10 -23.67 6.21 -14.72
CA LEU A 10 -23.32 6.96 -15.93
C LEU A 10 -22.91 6.03 -17.07
N ALA A 11 -21.97 5.11 -16.84
CA ALA A 11 -21.45 4.23 -17.88
C ALA A 11 -22.52 3.28 -18.45
N THR A 12 -23.39 2.73 -17.60
CA THR A 12 -24.53 1.91 -18.06
C THR A 12 -25.60 2.68 -18.84
N ASN A 13 -25.53 4.02 -18.87
CA ASN A 13 -26.34 4.89 -19.72
C ASN A 13 -25.57 5.35 -20.99
N GLY A 14 -24.49 4.67 -21.35
CA GLY A 14 -23.78 4.88 -22.61
C GLY A 14 -22.76 6.02 -22.58
N LEU A 15 -22.22 6.36 -21.41
CA LEU A 15 -21.27 7.45 -21.24
C LEU A 15 -19.83 6.94 -21.01
N ARG A 16 -18.85 7.70 -21.50
CA ARG A 16 -17.43 7.51 -21.21
C ARG A 16 -17.09 8.16 -19.88
N VAL A 17 -16.73 7.34 -18.89
CA VAL A 17 -16.48 7.81 -17.53
C VAL A 17 -15.02 7.57 -17.13
N LEU A 18 -14.33 8.61 -16.71
CA LEU A 18 -13.05 8.49 -16.02
C LEU A 18 -13.26 8.61 -14.52
N VAL A 19 -12.68 7.69 -13.76
CA VAL A 19 -12.68 7.69 -12.30
C VAL A 19 -11.25 7.81 -11.80
N ILE A 20 -10.97 8.77 -10.92
CA ILE A 20 -9.63 9.04 -10.39
C ILE A 20 -9.67 8.94 -8.86
N ASP A 21 -8.88 8.03 -8.28
CA ASP A 21 -8.65 7.99 -6.83
C ASP A 21 -7.55 9.00 -6.46
N TRP A 22 -7.95 10.19 -6.00
CA TRP A 22 -7.04 11.25 -5.55
C TRP A 22 -6.82 11.22 -4.03
N ASP A 23 -7.39 10.25 -3.30
CA ASP A 23 -7.06 10.06 -1.88
C ASP A 23 -5.71 9.34 -1.74
N LEU A 24 -4.63 10.11 -1.87
CA LEU A 24 -3.27 9.57 -1.78
C LEU A 24 -2.93 9.04 -0.38
N GLU A 25 -3.62 9.49 0.65
CA GLU A 25 -3.30 9.15 2.04
C GLU A 25 -3.90 7.81 2.49
N ALA A 26 -5.10 7.47 2.04
CA ALA A 26 -5.64 6.11 2.19
C ALA A 26 -6.53 5.75 0.98
N PRO A 27 -5.94 5.32 -0.14
CA PRO A 27 -6.69 5.00 -1.34
C PRO A 27 -7.58 3.79 -1.10
N GLY A 28 -8.78 3.86 -1.66
CA GLY A 28 -9.87 2.94 -1.33
C GLY A 28 -10.73 2.55 -2.50
N LEU A 29 -10.66 3.29 -3.61
CA LEU A 29 -11.69 3.22 -4.63
C LEU A 29 -11.61 1.93 -5.46
N HIS A 30 -10.40 1.42 -5.69
CA HIS A 30 -10.15 0.16 -6.39
C HIS A 30 -10.87 -1.04 -5.76
N ARG A 31 -11.12 -1.01 -4.44
CA ARG A 31 -11.87 -2.07 -3.74
C ARG A 31 -13.32 -2.19 -4.20
N TYR A 32 -13.93 -1.11 -4.70
CA TYR A 32 -15.26 -1.17 -5.30
C TYR A 32 -15.25 -1.67 -6.75
N PHE A 33 -14.09 -1.71 -7.40
CA PHE A 33 -13.92 -2.13 -8.79
C PHE A 33 -13.17 -3.46 -8.93
N HIS A 34 -12.70 -4.03 -7.83
CA HIS A 34 -11.85 -5.23 -7.80
C HIS A 34 -12.35 -6.43 -8.62
N PRO A 35 -13.66 -6.69 -8.86
CA PRO A 35 -14.06 -7.82 -9.68
C PRO A 35 -13.76 -7.60 -11.17
N PHE A 36 -13.57 -6.34 -11.57
CA PHE A 36 -13.45 -5.87 -12.95
C PHE A 36 -12.06 -5.31 -13.28
N LEU A 37 -11.14 -5.32 -12.32
CA LEU A 37 -9.75 -4.92 -12.54
C LEU A 37 -8.91 -6.13 -12.94
N ALA A 38 -8.09 -5.96 -13.96
CA ALA A 38 -7.09 -6.96 -14.35
C ALA A 38 -6.03 -7.11 -13.24
N ASP A 39 -5.52 -5.98 -12.73
CA ASP A 39 -4.64 -5.92 -11.56
C ASP A 39 -5.42 -5.38 -10.35
N LYS A 40 -5.99 -6.31 -9.58
CA LYS A 40 -6.91 -6.02 -8.45
C LYS A 40 -6.20 -5.37 -7.26
N GLU A 41 -4.94 -5.75 -7.05
CA GLU A 41 -4.11 -5.27 -5.95
C GLU A 41 -3.33 -4.02 -6.34
N LEU A 42 -3.38 -3.61 -7.61
CA LEU A 42 -2.64 -2.49 -8.16
C LEU A 42 -1.13 -2.62 -7.94
N SER A 43 -0.61 -3.85 -7.90
CA SER A 43 0.81 -4.10 -7.62
C SER A 43 1.71 -3.75 -8.79
N GLU A 44 1.17 -3.74 -10.01
CA GLU A 44 1.90 -3.42 -11.24
C GLU A 44 1.34 -2.18 -11.94
N SER A 45 0.12 -1.79 -11.59
CA SER A 45 -0.59 -0.69 -12.23
C SER A 45 -0.17 0.68 -11.68
N PRO A 46 0.47 1.54 -12.49
CA PRO A 46 0.77 2.90 -12.08
C PRO A 46 -0.51 3.71 -11.95
N GLY A 47 -0.44 4.83 -11.23
CA GLY A 47 -1.57 5.71 -11.02
C GLY A 47 -1.20 7.17 -10.87
N LEU A 48 -2.07 7.90 -10.19
CA LEU A 48 -2.02 9.35 -10.08
C LEU A 48 -0.70 9.88 -9.54
N ILE A 49 -0.17 9.32 -8.44
CA ILE A 49 1.10 9.80 -7.89
C ILE A 49 2.29 9.46 -8.80
N ASP A 50 2.23 8.33 -9.51
CA ASP A 50 3.28 7.90 -10.43
C ASP A 50 3.35 8.84 -11.64
N PHE A 51 2.18 9.24 -12.17
CA PHE A 51 2.05 10.31 -13.17
C PHE A 51 2.74 11.60 -12.76
N PHE A 52 2.49 12.06 -11.53
CA PHE A 52 3.10 13.29 -11.03
C PHE A 52 4.61 13.15 -10.83
N CYS A 53 5.08 12.00 -10.33
CA CYS A 53 6.51 11.69 -10.17
C CYS A 53 7.25 11.65 -11.53
N ASP A 54 6.63 11.06 -12.55
CA ASP A 54 7.20 10.96 -13.89
C ASP A 54 7.32 12.35 -14.53
N PHE A 55 6.27 13.18 -14.43
CA PHE A 55 6.33 14.57 -14.88
C PHE A 55 7.40 15.37 -14.13
N HIS A 56 7.48 15.23 -12.80
CA HIS A 56 8.47 15.94 -11.98
C HIS A 56 9.89 15.57 -12.39
N THR A 57 10.14 14.29 -12.67
CA THR A 57 11.45 13.80 -13.13
C THR A 57 11.84 14.42 -14.46
N GLU A 58 10.95 14.45 -15.44
CA GLU A 58 11.23 15.03 -16.76
C GLU A 58 11.37 16.56 -16.70
N ALA A 59 10.58 17.23 -15.87
CA ALA A 59 10.64 18.69 -15.72
C ALA A 59 12.03 19.18 -15.28
N HIS A 60 12.82 18.32 -14.63
CA HIS A 60 14.18 18.61 -14.18
C HIS A 60 15.27 18.34 -15.23
N LEU A 61 14.96 17.70 -16.35
CA LEU A 61 15.93 17.45 -17.41
C LEU A 61 16.21 18.74 -18.20
N PRO A 62 17.47 19.02 -18.55
CA PRO A 62 17.81 20.16 -19.40
C PRO A 62 17.33 19.95 -20.83
N GLY A 63 16.87 21.03 -21.49
CA GLY A 63 16.53 21.00 -22.92
C GLY A 63 15.04 20.84 -23.24
N ASN A 64 14.15 21.03 -22.28
CA ASN A 64 12.71 20.98 -22.50
C ASN A 64 12.23 22.04 -23.52
N GLU A 65 11.73 21.57 -24.66
CA GLU A 65 11.19 22.41 -25.73
C GLU A 65 9.85 23.05 -25.32
N LYS A 66 9.37 24.03 -26.10
CA LYS A 66 8.04 24.61 -25.89
C LYS A 66 6.98 23.51 -26.01
N ASN A 67 6.02 23.49 -25.07
CA ASN A 67 4.92 22.51 -25.00
C ASN A 67 5.33 21.06 -24.70
N TRP A 68 6.53 20.81 -24.18
CA TRP A 68 6.96 19.45 -23.79
C TRP A 68 5.98 18.73 -22.84
N HIS A 69 5.33 19.49 -21.95
CA HIS A 69 4.35 19.00 -20.97
C HIS A 69 3.12 18.33 -21.62
N LEU A 70 2.80 18.63 -22.88
CA LEU A 70 1.69 17.99 -23.60
C LEU A 70 1.93 16.49 -23.86
N ARG A 71 3.18 16.00 -23.73
CA ARG A 71 3.45 14.56 -23.81
C ARG A 71 3.03 13.83 -22.53
N TYR A 72 2.85 14.56 -21.43
CA TYR A 72 2.44 14.08 -20.13
C TYR A 72 0.98 14.41 -19.85
N THR A 73 0.17 14.66 -20.88
CA THR A 73 -1.30 14.75 -20.71
C THR A 73 -1.99 13.43 -21.04
N ASP A 74 -1.25 12.45 -21.56
CA ASP A 74 -1.74 11.09 -21.75
C ASP A 74 -1.91 10.38 -20.41
N PHE A 75 -3.16 10.37 -19.95
CA PHE A 75 -3.57 9.74 -18.70
C PHE A 75 -3.86 8.25 -18.87
N ILE A 76 -3.96 7.75 -20.11
CA ILE A 76 -4.35 6.37 -20.42
C ILE A 76 -3.33 5.40 -19.85
N GLY A 77 -2.03 5.71 -19.95
CA GLY A 77 -0.94 4.88 -19.41
C GLY A 77 -0.94 4.70 -17.88
N TYR A 78 -1.75 5.50 -17.17
CA TYR A 78 -1.93 5.43 -15.71
C TYR A 78 -3.33 4.96 -15.32
N SER A 79 -4.10 4.45 -16.29
CA SER A 79 -5.48 4.01 -16.11
C SER A 79 -5.65 2.54 -16.45
N GLN A 80 -6.69 1.94 -15.90
CA GLN A 80 -7.18 0.61 -16.25
C GLN A 80 -8.65 0.72 -16.65
N SER A 81 -8.99 0.20 -17.83
CA SER A 81 -10.39 0.02 -18.23
C SER A 81 -11.00 -1.13 -17.44
N LEU A 82 -12.19 -0.93 -16.90
CA LEU A 82 -12.92 -1.98 -16.19
C LEU A 82 -13.40 -3.05 -17.17
N GLU A 83 -13.19 -4.32 -16.82
CA GLU A 83 -13.62 -5.48 -17.59
C GLU A 83 -15.13 -5.71 -17.48
N TRP A 84 -15.90 -4.90 -18.22
CA TRP A 84 -17.34 -5.01 -18.32
C TRP A 84 -17.86 -4.47 -19.65
N ASP A 85 -18.88 -5.11 -20.21
CA ASP A 85 -19.55 -4.64 -21.43
C ASP A 85 -20.61 -3.57 -21.10
N PHE A 86 -20.23 -2.30 -21.29
CA PHE A 86 -21.12 -1.15 -21.14
C PHE A 86 -21.85 -0.77 -22.45
N GLY A 87 -21.60 -1.49 -23.54
CA GLY A 87 -22.01 -1.13 -24.90
C GLY A 87 -20.96 -0.30 -25.65
N ASP A 88 -21.22 -0.06 -26.93
CA ASP A 88 -20.29 0.63 -27.84
C ASP A 88 -19.88 2.02 -27.32
N ASP A 89 -18.58 2.30 -27.35
CA ASP A 89 -17.92 3.55 -26.92
C ASP A 89 -18.14 3.97 -25.44
N ALA A 90 -18.90 3.21 -24.64
CA ALA A 90 -19.13 3.48 -23.23
C ALA A 90 -18.21 2.66 -22.33
N GLY A 91 -17.89 3.19 -21.15
CA GLY A 91 -16.98 2.48 -20.25
C GLY A 91 -16.62 3.27 -19.01
N ILE A 92 -15.90 2.59 -18.12
CA ILE A 92 -15.25 3.19 -16.97
C ILE A 92 -13.76 2.93 -17.10
N ASP A 93 -12.99 3.99 -17.22
CA ASP A 93 -11.55 3.96 -17.00
C ASP A 93 -11.26 4.41 -15.58
N PHE A 94 -10.34 3.71 -14.91
CA PHE A 94 -9.98 3.94 -13.52
C PHE A 94 -8.50 4.25 -13.39
N VAL A 95 -8.20 5.43 -12.82
CA VAL A 95 -6.85 5.83 -12.42
C VAL A 95 -6.73 5.62 -10.92
N PRO A 96 -5.92 4.63 -10.46
CA PRO A 96 -5.67 4.45 -9.04
C PRO A 96 -4.86 5.62 -8.48
N ALA A 97 -4.82 5.74 -7.15
CA ALA A 97 -3.97 6.74 -6.49
C ALA A 97 -2.48 6.56 -6.80
N GLY A 98 -2.07 5.31 -7.06
CA GLY A 98 -0.73 4.93 -7.44
C GLY A 98 -0.55 3.41 -7.37
N GLN A 99 0.55 2.95 -7.92
CA GLN A 99 0.99 1.56 -7.79
C GLN A 99 1.19 1.22 -6.30
N GLN A 100 0.44 0.24 -5.82
CA GLN A 100 0.47 -0.17 -4.42
C GLN A 100 1.73 -1.01 -4.12
N GLY A 101 2.11 -1.03 -2.85
CA GLY A 101 3.29 -1.75 -2.37
C GLY A 101 4.12 -0.93 -1.37
N PRO A 102 5.25 -1.46 -0.89
CA PRO A 102 6.05 -0.84 0.17
C PRO A 102 6.49 0.60 -0.13
N ALA A 103 6.74 0.93 -1.41
CA ALA A 103 7.18 2.26 -1.83
C ALA A 103 6.05 3.29 -1.99
N TYR A 104 4.78 2.88 -1.98
CA TYR A 104 3.65 3.78 -2.25
C TYR A 104 3.59 4.96 -1.26
N SER A 105 3.67 4.66 0.04
CA SER A 105 3.60 5.66 1.10
C SER A 105 4.71 6.71 0.98
N VAL A 106 5.90 6.29 0.59
CA VAL A 106 7.05 7.18 0.36
C VAL A 106 6.79 8.08 -0.85
N ARG A 107 6.32 7.54 -1.98
CA ARG A 107 6.01 8.35 -3.17
C ARG A 107 4.91 9.38 -2.87
N ALA A 108 3.81 8.95 -2.25
CA ALA A 108 2.68 9.81 -1.90
C ALA A 108 3.04 10.94 -0.92
N SER A 109 3.84 10.63 0.11
CA SER A 109 4.19 11.61 1.15
C SER A 109 5.36 12.53 0.79
N SER A 110 6.30 12.09 -0.05
CA SER A 110 7.51 12.85 -0.38
C SER A 110 7.39 13.74 -1.63
N PHE A 111 6.27 13.68 -2.35
CA PHE A 111 6.06 14.52 -3.53
C PHE A 111 5.91 16.00 -3.18
N ASP A 112 6.76 16.85 -3.75
CA ASP A 112 6.74 18.30 -3.52
C ASP A 112 5.71 19.01 -4.41
N TRP A 113 4.47 19.07 -3.92
CA TRP A 113 3.36 19.77 -4.57
C TRP A 113 3.62 21.26 -4.80
N ARG A 114 4.37 21.90 -3.90
CA ARG A 114 4.66 23.33 -3.99
C ARG A 114 5.63 23.61 -5.12
N GLU A 115 6.68 22.82 -5.25
CA GLU A 115 7.61 22.92 -6.37
C GLU A 115 6.93 22.60 -7.70
N PHE A 116 6.15 21.53 -7.75
CA PHE A 116 5.36 21.16 -8.92
C PHE A 116 4.54 22.35 -9.45
N TYR A 117 3.80 23.03 -8.57
CA TYR A 117 3.01 24.20 -8.97
C TYR A 117 3.84 25.45 -9.29
N SER A 118 4.74 25.82 -8.39
CA SER A 118 5.37 27.15 -8.42
C SER A 118 6.57 27.26 -9.36
N LYS A 119 7.24 26.13 -9.66
CA LYS A 119 8.48 26.13 -10.45
C LYS A 119 8.41 25.30 -11.72
N LEU A 120 7.73 24.14 -11.68
CA LEU A 120 7.76 23.17 -12.79
C LEU A 120 6.62 23.37 -13.80
N GLY A 121 5.77 24.37 -13.60
CA GLY A 121 4.66 24.65 -14.50
C GLY A 121 3.49 23.66 -14.37
N GLY A 122 3.34 23.00 -13.22
CA GLY A 122 2.28 22.02 -12.97
C GLY A 122 0.86 22.55 -13.21
N GLY A 123 0.63 23.85 -12.99
CA GLY A 123 -0.65 24.48 -13.33
C GLY A 123 -0.95 24.47 -14.84
N VAL A 124 0.06 24.64 -15.69
CA VAL A 124 -0.07 24.59 -17.16
C VAL A 124 -0.34 23.15 -17.61
N LEU A 125 0.37 22.18 -17.01
CA LEU A 125 0.13 20.76 -17.25
C LEU A 125 -1.32 20.39 -16.94
N LEU A 126 -1.83 20.76 -15.76
CA LEU A 126 -3.17 20.42 -15.33
C LEU A 126 -4.25 21.05 -16.20
N GLU A 127 -4.06 22.28 -16.68
CA GLU A 127 -4.97 22.91 -17.64
C GLU A 127 -4.94 22.23 -19.01
N ALA A 128 -3.80 21.71 -19.44
CA ALA A 128 -3.70 20.92 -20.67
C ALA A 128 -4.38 19.55 -20.50
N LEU A 129 -4.08 18.85 -19.39
CA LEU A 129 -4.70 17.58 -19.03
C LEU A 129 -6.23 17.71 -18.95
N LYS A 130 -6.74 18.77 -18.30
CA LYS A 130 -8.16 19.10 -18.22
C LYS A 130 -8.84 19.24 -19.59
N ARG A 131 -8.12 19.70 -20.62
CA ARG A 131 -8.67 19.80 -21.98
C ARG A 131 -8.74 18.44 -22.63
N GLN A 132 -7.65 17.68 -22.58
CA GLN A 132 -7.59 16.33 -23.12
C GLN A 132 -8.65 15.41 -22.49
N LEU A 133 -8.73 15.37 -21.16
CA LEU A 133 -9.71 14.53 -20.47
C LEU A 133 -11.16 14.87 -20.84
N ARG A 134 -11.47 16.13 -21.17
CA ARG A 134 -12.82 16.56 -21.61
C ARG A 134 -13.13 16.17 -23.06
N GLU A 135 -12.13 15.90 -23.88
CA GLU A 135 -12.31 15.37 -25.23
C GLU A 135 -12.55 13.84 -25.16
N ASP A 136 -11.81 13.18 -24.27
CA ASP A 136 -11.78 11.72 -24.14
C ASP A 136 -12.96 11.16 -23.32
N TYR A 137 -13.49 11.92 -22.36
CA TYR A 137 -14.55 11.46 -21.44
C TYR A 137 -15.72 12.45 -21.33
N ASP A 138 -16.92 11.90 -21.14
CA ASP A 138 -18.13 12.69 -20.93
C ASP A 138 -18.24 13.14 -19.46
N TYR A 139 -17.78 12.29 -18.53
CA TYR A 139 -17.73 12.60 -17.10
C TYR A 139 -16.40 12.16 -16.49
N ILE A 140 -15.80 13.03 -15.69
CA ILE A 140 -14.58 12.76 -14.92
C ILE A 140 -14.92 12.90 -13.44
N LEU A 141 -14.82 11.81 -12.71
CA LEU A 141 -15.15 11.72 -11.29
C LEU A 141 -13.87 11.59 -10.47
N ILE A 142 -13.63 12.57 -9.60
CA ILE A 142 -12.43 12.63 -8.76
C ILE A 142 -12.85 12.30 -7.32
N ASP A 143 -12.36 11.17 -6.80
CA ASP A 143 -12.48 10.86 -5.38
C ASP A 143 -11.35 11.57 -4.65
N SER A 144 -11.67 12.30 -3.58
CA SER A 144 -10.65 12.98 -2.80
C SER A 144 -11.04 13.10 -1.35
N ARG A 145 -10.03 13.10 -0.49
CA ARG A 145 -10.22 13.32 0.94
C ARG A 145 -10.65 14.75 1.21
N THR A 146 -11.57 14.91 2.16
CA THR A 146 -11.90 16.22 2.73
C THR A 146 -10.72 16.73 3.57
N GLY A 147 -10.01 17.75 3.08
CA GLY A 147 -8.87 18.34 3.78
C GLY A 147 -8.57 19.77 3.34
N ILE A 148 -7.69 20.45 4.08
CA ILE A 148 -7.11 21.76 3.73
C ILE A 148 -5.59 21.53 3.61
N THR A 149 -5.18 20.76 2.61
CA THR A 149 -3.77 20.49 2.28
C THR A 149 -3.47 21.04 0.88
N ASP A 150 -2.19 21.14 0.52
CA ASP A 150 -1.79 21.64 -0.81
C ASP A 150 -2.37 20.78 -1.95
N VAL A 151 -2.59 19.48 -1.70
CA VAL A 151 -3.25 18.54 -2.61
C VAL A 151 -4.76 18.80 -2.70
N SER A 152 -5.40 19.16 -1.58
CA SER A 152 -6.84 19.33 -1.54
C SER A 152 -7.32 20.53 -2.35
N GLY A 153 -6.48 21.57 -2.49
CA GLY A 153 -6.77 22.69 -3.40
C GLY A 153 -6.91 22.27 -4.86
N LEU A 154 -6.25 21.20 -5.29
CA LEU A 154 -6.26 20.79 -6.70
C LEU A 154 -7.58 20.10 -7.03
N CYS A 155 -7.98 19.15 -6.21
CA CYS A 155 -9.19 18.36 -6.39
C CYS A 155 -10.47 19.11 -5.99
N THR A 156 -10.40 20.13 -5.13
CA THR A 156 -11.59 20.91 -4.71
C THR A 156 -11.74 22.26 -5.43
N VAL A 157 -10.64 22.85 -5.91
CA VAL A 157 -10.65 24.20 -6.52
C VAL A 157 -10.24 24.17 -7.99
N HIS A 158 -9.11 23.55 -8.35
CA HIS A 158 -8.55 23.71 -9.70
C HIS A 158 -9.24 22.83 -10.75
N MET A 159 -9.40 21.54 -10.45
CA MET A 159 -9.91 20.53 -11.39
C MET A 159 -11.43 20.59 -11.63
N PRO A 160 -12.29 20.62 -10.60
CA PRO A 160 -13.72 20.37 -10.78
C PRO A 160 -14.51 21.55 -11.35
N ASP A 161 -15.59 21.23 -12.06
CA ASP A 161 -16.69 22.15 -12.38
C ASP A 161 -17.85 22.04 -11.36
N ASP A 162 -17.99 20.86 -10.77
CA ASP A 162 -18.96 20.50 -9.74
C ASP A 162 -18.24 19.88 -8.53
N LEU A 163 -18.61 20.31 -7.32
CA LEU A 163 -18.08 19.80 -6.07
C LEU A 163 -19.19 19.16 -5.22
N VAL A 164 -19.20 17.83 -5.13
CA VAL A 164 -20.08 17.09 -4.21
C VAL A 164 -19.42 17.00 -2.85
N VAL A 165 -20.04 17.60 -1.83
CA VAL A 165 -19.48 17.70 -0.48
C VAL A 165 -20.18 16.71 0.43
N CYS A 166 -19.56 15.57 0.66
CA CYS A 166 -20.08 14.54 1.57
C CYS A 166 -19.83 14.92 3.03
N TYR A 167 -20.85 14.86 3.87
CA TYR A 167 -20.72 15.10 5.31
C TYR A 167 -21.64 14.17 6.11
N THR A 168 -21.36 14.00 7.40
CA THR A 168 -22.29 13.37 8.36
C THR A 168 -22.94 14.44 9.23
N LEU A 169 -24.10 14.15 9.81
CA LEU A 169 -24.89 15.12 10.59
C LEU A 169 -24.32 15.47 11.97
N ASN A 170 -23.10 15.04 12.30
CA ASN A 170 -22.42 15.53 13.49
C ASN A 170 -21.83 16.94 13.24
N ARG A 171 -21.70 17.73 14.31
CA ARG A 171 -21.32 19.15 14.21
C ARG A 171 -19.94 19.36 13.56
N GLN A 172 -18.95 18.56 13.93
CA GLN A 172 -17.58 18.69 13.43
C GLN A 172 -17.52 18.41 11.92
N SER A 173 -18.18 17.35 11.47
CA SER A 173 -18.25 16.98 10.05
C SER A 173 -18.96 18.06 9.23
N MET A 174 -20.12 18.54 9.70
CA MET A 174 -20.85 19.62 9.01
C MET A 174 -20.03 20.92 8.93
N GLN A 175 -19.38 21.33 10.03
CA GLN A 175 -18.59 22.57 10.07
C GLN A 175 -17.34 22.48 9.18
N GLY A 176 -16.60 21.36 9.26
CA GLY A 176 -15.41 21.15 8.43
C GLY A 176 -15.75 21.11 6.95
N ALA A 177 -16.78 20.36 6.57
CA ALA A 177 -17.25 20.27 5.19
C ALA A 177 -17.76 21.63 4.67
N ALA A 178 -18.53 22.38 5.46
CA ALA A 178 -19.01 23.70 5.07
C ALA A 178 -17.86 24.72 4.91
N ALA A 179 -16.83 24.64 5.76
CA ALA A 179 -15.65 25.51 5.66
C ALA A 179 -14.82 25.21 4.39
N ALA A 180 -14.57 23.92 4.09
CA ALA A 180 -13.89 23.51 2.87
C ALA A 180 -14.66 23.94 1.62
N ALA A 181 -15.98 23.69 1.59
CA ALA A 181 -16.86 24.12 0.51
C ALA A 181 -16.87 25.64 0.33
N ARG A 182 -16.88 26.40 1.43
CA ARG A 182 -16.83 27.87 1.40
C ARG A 182 -15.55 28.36 0.75
N SER A 183 -14.41 27.81 1.18
CA SER A 183 -13.09 28.16 0.65
C SER A 183 -13.03 27.93 -0.86
N ALA A 184 -13.42 26.74 -1.33
CA ALA A 184 -13.43 26.42 -2.76
C ALA A 184 -14.40 27.32 -3.56
N PHE A 185 -15.61 27.51 -3.03
CA PHE A 185 -16.64 28.33 -3.66
C PHE A 185 -16.25 29.80 -3.78
N GLU A 186 -15.54 30.37 -2.81
CA GLU A 186 -15.09 31.76 -2.83
C GLU A 186 -13.92 32.00 -3.78
N GLN A 187 -13.01 31.03 -3.90
CA GLN A 187 -11.87 31.10 -4.82
C GLN A 187 -12.29 30.96 -6.29
N ARG A 188 -13.38 30.23 -6.57
CA ARG A 188 -13.87 29.97 -7.93
C ARG A 188 -14.90 31.00 -8.39
N ARG A 189 -14.39 32.04 -9.06
CA ARG A 189 -15.20 33.11 -9.68
C ARG A 189 -14.94 33.22 -11.18
N LYS A 190 -15.98 33.52 -11.93
CA LYS A 190 -15.89 33.99 -13.32
C LYS A 190 -15.31 35.42 -13.32
N PRO A 191 -14.81 35.93 -14.46
CA PRO A 191 -14.41 37.34 -14.59
C PRO A 191 -15.52 38.34 -14.24
N SER A 192 -16.79 37.95 -14.39
CA SER A 192 -17.96 38.74 -13.98
C SER A 192 -18.16 38.83 -12.46
N GLY A 193 -17.40 38.09 -11.66
CA GLY A 193 -17.55 37.98 -10.20
C GLY A 193 -18.58 36.95 -9.75
N GLU A 194 -19.29 36.29 -10.66
CA GLU A 194 -20.21 35.19 -10.34
C GLU A 194 -19.44 33.92 -9.93
N PRO A 195 -20.00 33.07 -9.06
CA PRO A 195 -19.46 31.74 -8.82
C PRO A 195 -19.31 30.93 -10.11
N SER A 196 -18.16 30.26 -10.29
CA SER A 196 -17.93 29.31 -11.40
C SER A 196 -17.99 27.85 -10.97
N LEU A 197 -18.03 27.56 -9.67
CA LEU A 197 -18.12 26.21 -9.11
C LEU A 197 -19.55 25.97 -8.60
N ARG A 198 -20.19 24.89 -9.05
CA ARG A 198 -21.42 24.38 -8.45
C ARG A 198 -21.07 23.47 -7.27
N VAL A 199 -21.78 23.60 -6.16
CA VAL A 199 -21.50 22.85 -4.93
C VAL A 199 -22.76 22.11 -4.50
N TRP A 200 -22.63 20.82 -4.27
CA TRP A 200 -23.71 19.87 -3.96
C TRP A 200 -23.47 19.22 -2.59
N PRO A 201 -24.01 19.78 -1.50
CA PRO A 201 -23.90 19.20 -0.16
C PRO A 201 -24.69 17.89 -0.06
N LEU A 202 -24.02 16.79 0.28
CA LEU A 202 -24.62 15.47 0.39
C LEU A 202 -24.48 14.94 1.82
N ALA A 203 -25.60 14.83 2.54
CA ALA A 203 -25.59 14.26 3.88
C ALA A 203 -25.52 12.72 3.78
N THR A 204 -24.64 12.10 4.53
CA THR A 204 -24.33 10.67 4.45
C THR A 204 -24.48 9.98 5.80
N ARG A 205 -24.67 8.66 5.76
CA ARG A 205 -24.87 7.79 6.93
C ARG A 205 -26.06 8.23 7.79
N ILE A 206 -27.17 8.58 7.14
CA ILE A 206 -28.38 9.02 7.84
C ILE A 206 -29.06 7.82 8.49
N GLU A 207 -29.14 7.87 9.82
CA GLU A 207 -29.86 6.90 10.66
C GLU A 207 -31.21 7.52 11.04
N LEU A 208 -32.30 6.75 10.94
CA LEU A 208 -33.67 7.24 11.00
C LEU A 208 -34.40 6.91 12.31
N ALA A 209 -33.80 6.12 13.21
CA ALA A 209 -34.42 5.72 14.46
C ALA A 209 -34.60 6.91 15.41
N GLU A 210 -33.62 7.82 15.46
CA GLU A 210 -33.77 9.09 16.16
C GLU A 210 -34.42 10.13 15.24
N LYS A 211 -35.53 10.75 15.68
CA LYS A 211 -36.30 11.73 14.90
C LYS A 211 -35.97 13.19 15.23
N ASP A 212 -36.03 13.60 16.50
CA ASP A 212 -35.98 15.01 16.88
C ASP A 212 -34.58 15.62 16.73
N ARG A 213 -33.54 14.87 17.11
CA ARG A 213 -32.14 15.26 16.91
C ARG A 213 -31.78 15.20 15.42
N LEU A 214 -32.34 14.26 14.67
CA LEU A 214 -32.17 14.20 13.22
C LEU A 214 -32.72 15.47 12.55
N GLU A 215 -33.95 15.87 12.86
CA GLU A 215 -34.55 17.11 12.31
C GLU A 215 -33.79 18.38 12.73
N SER A 216 -33.30 18.42 13.99
CA SER A 216 -32.44 19.50 14.46
C SER A 216 -31.11 19.57 13.69
N ALA A 217 -30.49 18.42 13.41
CA ALA A 217 -29.27 18.33 12.64
C ALA A 217 -29.48 18.69 11.16
N ARG A 218 -30.59 18.25 10.54
CA ARG A 218 -31.02 18.66 9.19
C ARG A 218 -31.19 20.18 9.08
N SER A 219 -31.82 20.79 10.08
CA SER A 219 -31.99 22.25 10.15
C SER A 219 -30.66 22.99 10.24
N THR A 220 -29.71 22.44 11.01
CA THR A 220 -28.35 22.97 11.12
C THR A 220 -27.60 22.85 9.78
N ALA A 221 -27.64 21.67 9.15
CA ALA A 221 -27.03 21.44 7.85
C ALA A 221 -27.59 22.41 6.79
N ARG A 222 -28.92 22.55 6.72
CA ARG A 222 -29.59 23.50 5.82
C ARG A 222 -29.05 24.92 5.99
N THR A 223 -28.89 25.38 7.24
CA THR A 223 -28.34 26.72 7.52
C THR A 223 -26.91 26.90 7.00
N LEU A 224 -26.04 25.91 7.24
CA LEU A 224 -24.63 25.96 6.85
C LEU A 224 -24.43 25.93 5.33
N PHE A 225 -25.23 25.10 4.65
CA PHE A 225 -24.99 24.73 3.26
C PHE A 225 -25.93 25.41 2.25
N GLN A 226 -27.05 26.01 2.69
CA GLN A 226 -27.97 26.76 1.81
C GLN A 226 -27.30 27.79 0.90
N PRO A 227 -26.27 28.56 1.32
CA PRO A 227 -25.63 29.55 0.45
C PRO A 227 -25.02 28.97 -0.84
N PHE A 228 -24.72 27.67 -0.87
CA PHE A 228 -24.12 27.00 -2.03
C PHE A 228 -25.15 26.62 -3.11
N LEU A 229 -26.41 26.43 -2.72
CA LEU A 229 -27.50 25.98 -3.59
C LEU A 229 -28.18 27.13 -4.35
N MET A 230 -27.55 28.30 -4.43
CA MET A 230 -28.14 29.48 -5.09
C MET A 230 -28.22 29.34 -6.61
N HIS A 231 -27.48 28.39 -7.19
CA HIS A 231 -27.58 28.00 -8.59
C HIS A 231 -28.87 27.21 -8.90
N LEU A 232 -29.59 26.73 -7.87
CA LEU A 232 -30.90 26.11 -8.01
C LEU A 232 -32.03 27.11 -7.81
N GLU A 233 -33.11 26.92 -8.57
CA GLU A 233 -34.37 27.61 -8.32
C GLU A 233 -34.93 27.32 -6.91
N ARG A 234 -35.73 28.25 -6.39
CA ARG A 234 -36.25 28.15 -5.03
C ARG A 234 -37.04 26.87 -4.77
N SER A 235 -37.89 26.45 -5.71
CA SER A 235 -38.67 25.20 -5.63
C SER A 235 -37.79 23.95 -5.67
N ALA A 236 -36.71 23.98 -6.45
CA ALA A 236 -35.74 22.89 -6.53
C ALA A 236 -34.92 22.74 -5.25
N ARG A 237 -34.60 23.85 -4.56
CA ARG A 237 -33.89 23.81 -3.27
C ARG A 237 -34.66 23.07 -2.17
N ASP A 238 -35.97 23.28 -2.07
CA ASP A 238 -36.77 22.60 -1.05
C ASP A 238 -36.84 21.10 -1.31
N ARG A 239 -36.93 20.69 -2.58
CA ARG A 239 -36.84 19.28 -2.99
C ARG A 239 -35.46 18.68 -2.73
N TYR A 240 -34.39 19.43 -3.00
CA TYR A 240 -33.01 19.01 -2.77
C TYR A 240 -32.79 18.56 -1.31
N TRP A 241 -33.24 19.36 -0.35
CA TRP A 241 -33.09 19.04 1.08
C TRP A 241 -33.79 17.75 1.52
N GLY A 242 -34.85 17.34 0.81
CA GLY A 242 -35.55 16.09 1.11
C GLY A 242 -34.99 14.86 0.39
N GLN A 243 -34.03 15.04 -0.53
CA GLN A 243 -33.56 13.98 -1.43
C GLN A 243 -32.05 13.75 -1.40
N ALA A 244 -31.25 14.78 -1.10
CA ALA A 244 -29.78 14.71 -1.09
C ALA A 244 -29.25 14.08 0.21
N GLU A 245 -29.67 12.84 0.49
CA GLU A 245 -29.30 12.07 1.66
C GLU A 245 -28.94 10.61 1.29
N LEU A 246 -27.84 10.11 1.85
CA LEU A 246 -27.48 8.68 1.83
C LEU A 246 -27.79 8.04 3.17
N LEU A 247 -28.76 7.12 3.19
CA LEU A 247 -29.13 6.37 4.39
C LEU A 247 -27.99 5.46 4.86
N TYR A 248 -27.85 5.29 6.17
CA TYR A 248 -26.98 4.26 6.71
C TYR A 248 -27.64 2.89 6.55
N GLN A 249 -26.93 1.95 5.92
CA GLN A 249 -27.37 0.58 5.77
C GLN A 249 -26.26 -0.36 6.26
N PRO A 250 -26.49 -1.13 7.36
CA PRO A 250 -25.48 -2.02 7.93
C PRO A 250 -24.92 -3.04 6.94
N TYR A 251 -25.69 -3.41 5.91
CA TYR A 251 -25.26 -4.33 4.86
C TYR A 251 -23.94 -3.89 4.18
N TYR A 252 -23.74 -2.58 3.99
CA TYR A 252 -22.57 -2.02 3.31
C TYR A 252 -21.43 -1.66 4.28
N ALA A 253 -21.54 -2.01 5.57
CA ALA A 253 -20.57 -1.60 6.57
C ALA A 253 -19.29 -2.46 6.60
N TYR A 254 -19.33 -3.65 5.98
CA TYR A 254 -18.29 -4.66 6.14
C TYR A 254 -17.58 -5.04 4.83
N GLU A 255 -18.13 -4.63 3.68
CA GLU A 255 -17.59 -4.97 2.36
C GLU A 255 -17.78 -3.81 1.38
N GLU A 256 -16.77 -3.58 0.52
CA GLU A 256 -16.81 -2.62 -0.59
C GLU A 256 -17.61 -3.14 -1.79
N ILE A 257 -18.91 -3.34 -1.59
CA ILE A 257 -19.83 -3.76 -2.66
C ILE A 257 -20.56 -2.56 -3.28
N LEU A 258 -20.73 -2.59 -4.61
CA LEU A 258 -21.54 -1.59 -5.32
C LEU A 258 -23.04 -1.87 -5.15
N ALA A 259 -23.80 -0.82 -4.82
CA ALA A 259 -25.25 -0.88 -4.68
C ALA A 259 -25.96 -1.20 -6.00
N VAL A 260 -25.36 -0.85 -7.15
CA VAL A 260 -25.88 -1.25 -8.48
C VAL A 260 -26.03 -2.76 -8.64
N PHE A 261 -25.20 -3.54 -7.94
CA PHE A 261 -25.27 -5.01 -7.92
C PHE A 261 -25.95 -5.55 -6.68
N ALA A 262 -25.81 -4.88 -5.52
CA ALA A 262 -26.35 -5.36 -4.27
C ALA A 262 -27.87 -5.12 -4.11
N ASP A 263 -28.37 -3.96 -4.54
CA ASP A 263 -29.76 -3.54 -4.39
C ASP A 263 -30.62 -3.98 -5.59
N ARG A 264 -31.95 -3.89 -5.42
CA ARG A 264 -32.90 -4.01 -6.51
C ARG A 264 -33.26 -2.63 -7.03
N LYS A 265 -33.42 -2.53 -8.35
CA LYS A 265 -33.93 -1.31 -8.99
C LYS A 265 -35.30 -0.93 -8.43
N HIS A 266 -35.58 0.37 -8.33
CA HIS A 266 -36.84 0.94 -7.83
C HIS A 266 -37.22 0.60 -6.37
N GLN A 267 -36.28 0.08 -5.57
CA GLN A 267 -36.49 -0.08 -4.15
C GLN A 267 -36.29 1.27 -3.44
N THR A 268 -37.37 1.87 -2.95
CA THR A 268 -37.42 3.27 -2.47
C THR A 268 -36.40 3.60 -1.37
N ASN A 269 -36.11 2.66 -0.46
CA ASN A 269 -35.20 2.87 0.67
C ASN A 269 -33.84 2.18 0.44
N SER A 270 -33.39 2.06 -0.80
CA SER A 270 -32.08 1.49 -1.16
C SER A 270 -31.03 2.58 -1.35
N LEU A 271 -29.74 2.22 -1.24
CA LEU A 271 -28.67 3.17 -1.54
C LEU A 271 -28.60 3.45 -3.04
N LEU A 272 -28.94 2.46 -3.87
CA LEU A 272 -29.07 2.64 -5.31
C LEU A 272 -30.01 3.79 -5.68
N THR A 273 -31.20 3.87 -5.09
CA THR A 273 -32.15 4.97 -5.35
C THR A 273 -31.55 6.34 -4.97
N SER A 274 -30.77 6.42 -3.90
CA SER A 274 -30.06 7.66 -3.56
C SER A 274 -28.97 8.01 -4.59
N PHE A 275 -28.25 7.02 -5.11
CA PHE A 275 -27.24 7.25 -6.17
C PHE A 275 -27.87 7.63 -7.51
N ASP A 276 -29.03 7.08 -7.86
CA ASP A 276 -29.83 7.51 -9.02
C ASP A 276 -30.20 8.99 -8.90
N LEU A 277 -30.67 9.41 -7.72
CA LEU A 277 -31.02 10.81 -7.43
C LEU A 277 -29.81 11.74 -7.53
N ILE A 278 -28.67 11.38 -6.94
CA ILE A 278 -27.44 12.19 -7.01
C ILE A 278 -26.95 12.29 -8.45
N THR A 279 -26.97 11.19 -9.19
CA THR A 279 -26.61 11.17 -10.62
C THR A 279 -27.53 12.10 -11.41
N SER A 280 -28.84 12.06 -11.15
CA SER A 280 -29.79 12.98 -11.78
C SER A 280 -29.54 14.44 -11.42
N LEU A 281 -29.03 14.75 -10.23
CA LEU A 281 -28.74 16.13 -9.83
C LEU A 281 -27.50 16.66 -10.54
N ILE A 282 -26.40 15.90 -10.55
CA ILE A 282 -25.13 16.36 -11.15
C ILE A 282 -25.16 16.36 -12.69
N THR A 283 -26.05 15.58 -13.30
CA THR A 283 -26.25 15.53 -14.76
C THR A 283 -27.38 16.44 -15.25
N ASP A 284 -27.93 17.30 -14.39
CA ASP A 284 -29.07 18.16 -14.70
C ASP A 284 -30.29 17.38 -15.28
N GLY A 285 -30.46 16.14 -14.83
CA GLY A 285 -31.55 15.24 -15.20
C GLY A 285 -31.35 14.46 -16.50
N ALA A 286 -30.17 14.52 -17.12
CA ALA A 286 -29.83 13.75 -18.31
C ALA A 286 -29.78 12.24 -18.03
N VAL A 287 -29.21 11.84 -16.89
CA VAL A 287 -29.20 10.44 -16.42
C VAL A 287 -30.00 10.35 -15.12
N ARG A 288 -31.10 9.59 -15.13
CA ARG A 288 -32.07 9.57 -14.03
C ARG A 288 -32.01 8.33 -13.15
N GLU A 289 -31.54 7.23 -13.71
CA GLU A 289 -31.46 5.93 -13.02
C GLU A 289 -30.41 5.04 -13.69
N LEU A 290 -29.99 4.01 -12.98
CA LEU A 290 -29.13 2.93 -13.47
C LEU A 290 -29.62 2.40 -14.83
N GLY A 291 -28.69 2.14 -15.76
CA GLY A 291 -29.00 1.46 -17.02
C GLY A 291 -29.51 0.03 -16.82
N SER A 292 -29.89 -0.65 -17.90
CA SER A 292 -30.35 -2.04 -17.80
C SER A 292 -29.17 -2.98 -17.55
N ILE A 293 -29.22 -3.75 -16.47
CA ILE A 293 -28.31 -4.88 -16.21
C ILE A 293 -29.18 -6.13 -16.12
N PRO A 294 -28.93 -7.18 -16.92
CA PRO A 294 -29.65 -8.44 -16.80
C PRO A 294 -29.59 -8.98 -15.36
N GLU A 295 -30.73 -9.37 -14.81
CA GLU A 295 -30.83 -9.75 -13.38
C GLU A 295 -29.92 -10.94 -13.03
N GLU A 296 -29.75 -11.89 -13.96
CA GLU A 296 -28.85 -13.02 -13.80
C GLU A 296 -27.39 -12.56 -13.65
N LEU A 297 -26.95 -11.65 -14.53
CA LEU A 297 -25.62 -11.07 -14.48
C LEU A 297 -25.42 -10.25 -13.19
N ARG A 298 -26.42 -9.42 -12.81
CA ARG A 298 -26.38 -8.64 -11.57
C ARG A 298 -26.17 -9.52 -10.34
N LEU A 299 -26.90 -10.63 -10.24
CA LEU A 299 -26.79 -11.57 -9.12
C LEU A 299 -25.47 -12.34 -9.13
N ALA A 300 -24.98 -12.73 -10.31
CA ALA A 300 -23.68 -13.38 -10.45
C ALA A 300 -22.53 -12.45 -10.01
N THR A 301 -22.56 -11.19 -10.43
CA THR A 301 -21.57 -10.17 -10.03
C THR A 301 -21.67 -9.86 -8.54
N LYS A 302 -22.88 -9.72 -8.00
CA LYS A 302 -23.08 -9.58 -6.54
C LYS A 302 -22.41 -10.71 -5.77
N LYS A 303 -22.55 -11.96 -6.23
CA LYS A 303 -21.93 -13.13 -5.61
C LYS A 303 -20.40 -13.05 -5.67
N GLN A 304 -19.82 -12.57 -6.79
CA GLN A 304 -18.38 -12.37 -6.91
C GLN A 304 -17.82 -11.39 -5.86
N PHE A 305 -18.54 -10.30 -5.56
CA PHE A 305 -18.16 -9.40 -4.46
C PHE A 305 -18.12 -10.14 -3.11
N LEU A 306 -19.17 -10.89 -2.77
CA LEU A 306 -19.31 -11.59 -1.48
C LEU A 306 -18.34 -12.78 -1.31
N GLU A 307 -17.93 -13.40 -2.41
CA GLU A 307 -17.05 -14.58 -2.40
C GLU A 307 -15.57 -14.24 -2.54
N THR A 308 -15.23 -12.98 -2.83
CA THR A 308 -13.83 -12.59 -2.90
C THR A 308 -13.28 -12.56 -1.48
N PRO A 309 -12.33 -13.46 -1.11
CA PRO A 309 -11.77 -13.46 0.23
C PRO A 309 -11.10 -12.11 0.51
N VAL A 310 -11.23 -11.63 1.76
CA VAL A 310 -10.47 -10.49 2.26
C VAL A 310 -9.00 -10.78 2.02
N HIS A 311 -8.41 -10.12 1.03
CA HIS A 311 -6.98 -10.18 0.84
C HIS A 311 -6.36 -9.36 1.98
N VAL A 312 -5.76 -10.06 2.93
CA VAL A 312 -4.86 -9.42 3.90
C VAL A 312 -3.73 -8.87 3.04
N PRO A 313 -3.56 -7.54 2.94
CA PRO A 313 -2.43 -6.98 2.21
C PRO A 313 -1.20 -7.69 2.75
N ALA A 314 -0.35 -8.24 1.87
CA ALA A 314 0.91 -8.83 2.28
C ALA A 314 1.51 -7.88 3.32
N GLN A 315 1.61 -8.37 4.57
CA GLN A 315 2.10 -7.62 5.74
C GLN A 315 3.22 -6.73 5.23
N GLN A 316 3.11 -5.39 5.37
CA GLN A 316 4.14 -4.45 4.95
C GLN A 316 5.49 -5.08 5.29
N ALA A 317 6.19 -5.60 4.28
CA ALA A 317 7.38 -6.39 4.54
C ALA A 317 8.31 -5.45 5.30
N SER A 318 8.69 -5.85 6.52
CA SER A 318 9.57 -5.02 7.32
C SER A 318 10.83 -4.80 6.50
N LEU A 319 11.09 -3.55 6.11
CA LEU A 319 12.32 -3.17 5.41
C LEU A 319 13.55 -3.29 6.33
N ARG A 320 13.37 -3.79 7.55
CA ARG A 320 14.43 -3.98 8.53
C ARG A 320 15.54 -4.86 7.95
N ASN A 321 16.76 -4.34 7.96
CA ASN A 321 17.96 -5.00 7.44
C ASN A 321 17.87 -5.39 5.95
N ALA A 322 16.97 -4.76 5.17
CA ALA A 322 16.81 -5.05 3.76
C ALA A 322 18.03 -4.63 2.92
N VAL A 323 18.85 -3.72 3.43
CA VAL A 323 20.10 -3.25 2.80
C VAL A 323 21.28 -3.59 3.68
N TYR A 324 22.33 -4.16 3.09
CA TYR A 324 23.62 -4.34 3.74
C TYR A 324 24.70 -3.58 2.97
N ILE A 325 25.49 -2.77 3.68
CA ILE A 325 26.59 -2.00 3.09
C ILE A 325 27.90 -2.68 3.45
N VAL A 326 28.59 -3.19 2.43
CA VAL A 326 29.95 -3.70 2.54
C VAL A 326 30.90 -2.52 2.43
N GLU A 327 31.56 -2.18 3.54
CA GLU A 327 32.56 -1.12 3.59
C GLU A 327 33.93 -1.59 3.09
N ARG A 328 34.51 -0.88 2.13
CA ARG A 328 35.93 -0.96 1.80
C ARG A 328 36.54 0.43 1.97
N SER A 329 36.84 0.79 3.21
CA SER A 329 37.39 2.11 3.55
C SER A 329 38.37 2.06 4.75
N ALA A 330 39.17 3.12 4.87
CA ALA A 330 39.93 3.49 6.08
C ALA A 330 39.23 4.61 6.90
N SER A 331 37.97 4.94 6.57
CA SER A 331 37.19 6.05 7.12
C SER A 331 35.69 5.69 7.19
N ALA A 332 35.21 5.37 8.39
CA ALA A 332 33.81 5.09 8.71
C ALA A 332 32.81 6.16 8.19
N SER A 333 33.28 7.40 8.00
CA SER A 333 32.46 8.55 7.61
C SER A 333 31.78 8.44 6.24
N PHE A 334 32.17 7.51 5.35
CA PHE A 334 31.52 7.34 4.05
C PHE A 334 30.30 6.43 4.13
N VAL A 335 30.43 5.30 4.83
CA VAL A 335 29.31 4.39 5.06
C VAL A 335 28.25 5.07 5.92
N ASP A 336 28.64 5.82 6.94
CA ASP A 336 27.71 6.59 7.75
C ASP A 336 26.86 7.57 6.91
N ARG A 337 27.45 8.20 5.88
CA ARG A 337 26.71 9.09 4.96
C ARG A 337 25.70 8.33 4.12
N ILE A 338 26.11 7.19 3.57
CA ILE A 338 25.20 6.35 2.76
C ILE A 338 24.07 5.82 3.66
N SER A 339 24.40 5.29 4.84
CA SER A 339 23.45 4.80 5.83
C SER A 339 22.47 5.88 6.26
N ALA A 340 22.95 7.08 6.62
CA ALA A 340 22.09 8.19 7.01
C ALA A 340 21.12 8.60 5.91
N CYS A 341 21.57 8.64 4.64
CA CYS A 341 20.69 8.92 3.51
C CYS A 341 19.64 7.81 3.32
N ILE A 342 20.03 6.53 3.42
CA ILE A 342 19.08 5.42 3.29
C ILE A 342 18.08 5.43 4.45
N SER A 343 18.51 5.71 5.68
CA SER A 343 17.64 5.87 6.84
C SER A 343 16.69 7.05 6.69
N GLU A 344 17.15 8.17 6.13
CA GLU A 344 16.30 9.32 5.79
C GLU A 344 15.25 8.94 4.73
N TRP A 345 15.60 8.11 3.75
CA TRP A 345 14.70 7.74 2.66
C TRP A 345 13.71 6.64 3.01
N PHE A 346 14.10 5.68 3.85
CA PHE A 346 13.39 4.43 4.05
C PHE A 346 13.15 4.04 5.53
N GLY A 347 13.74 4.76 6.50
CA GLY A 347 13.59 4.54 7.93
C GLY A 347 14.85 3.99 8.63
N GLU A 348 14.94 4.19 9.96
CA GLU A 348 16.13 3.95 10.80
C GLU A 348 16.64 2.50 10.84
N ASP A 349 15.83 1.52 10.46
CA ASP A 349 16.16 0.08 10.57
C ASP A 349 16.50 -0.58 9.22
N VAL A 350 16.52 0.17 8.12
CA VAL A 350 16.63 -0.42 6.77
C VAL A 350 18.04 -0.94 6.46
N VAL A 351 19.05 -0.27 7.00
CA VAL A 351 20.46 -0.66 6.85
C VAL A 351 20.86 -1.55 8.01
N PHE A 352 21.32 -2.76 7.71
CA PHE A 352 21.90 -3.63 8.72
C PHE A 352 23.17 -3.00 9.31
N THR A 353 23.20 -2.86 10.63
CA THR A 353 24.34 -2.31 11.38
C THR A 353 24.82 -3.34 12.42
N PRO A 354 26.03 -3.92 12.26
CA PRO A 354 26.60 -4.85 13.25
C PRO A 354 26.95 -4.13 14.56
N LEU A 355 26.87 -4.84 15.70
CA LEU A 355 27.18 -4.27 17.01
C LEU A 355 28.62 -4.59 17.45
N PRO A 356 29.25 -3.73 18.28
CA PRO A 356 30.58 -4.02 18.80
C PRO A 356 30.59 -5.29 19.69
N GLY A 357 31.40 -6.28 19.32
CA GLY A 357 31.59 -7.52 20.09
C GLY A 357 31.04 -8.79 19.42
N ASP A 358 30.39 -8.66 18.26
CA ASP A 358 29.86 -9.77 17.49
C ASP A 358 30.95 -10.60 16.78
N ASP A 359 30.66 -11.86 16.46
CA ASP A 359 31.46 -12.62 15.50
C ASP A 359 31.27 -12.02 14.10
N TRP A 360 32.23 -11.18 13.71
CA TRP A 360 32.17 -10.36 12.51
C TRP A 360 31.95 -11.20 11.24
N GLU A 361 32.55 -12.39 11.16
CA GLU A 361 32.39 -13.24 9.98
C GLU A 361 30.98 -13.80 9.90
N GLN A 362 30.44 -14.32 11.01
CA GLN A 362 29.09 -14.85 11.06
C GLN A 362 28.04 -13.77 10.80
N VAL A 363 28.21 -12.60 11.42
CA VAL A 363 27.26 -11.48 11.28
C VAL A 363 27.23 -10.93 9.87
N CYS A 364 28.38 -10.78 9.21
CA CYS A 364 28.41 -10.35 7.80
C CYS A 364 27.76 -11.40 6.88
N HIS A 365 27.96 -12.70 7.14
CA HIS A 365 27.28 -13.77 6.39
C HIS A 365 25.76 -13.69 6.54
N GLU A 366 25.25 -13.57 7.77
CA GLU A 366 23.81 -13.44 8.05
C GLU A 366 23.22 -12.17 7.41
N ALA A 367 23.94 -11.05 7.49
CA ALA A 367 23.53 -9.79 6.87
C ALA A 367 23.38 -9.92 5.34
N ILE A 368 24.34 -10.56 4.67
CA ILE A 368 24.27 -10.79 3.21
C ILE A 368 23.13 -11.76 2.86
N HIS A 369 22.93 -12.80 3.66
CA HIS A 369 21.83 -13.74 3.47
C HIS A 369 20.46 -13.06 3.57
N ASN A 370 20.29 -12.14 4.53
CA ASN A 370 19.02 -11.47 4.79
C ASN A 370 18.78 -10.23 3.93
N ALA A 371 19.83 -9.57 3.45
CA ALA A 371 19.71 -8.37 2.63
C ALA A 371 19.08 -8.68 1.26
N LEU A 372 18.16 -7.81 0.82
CA LEU A 372 17.65 -7.77 -0.54
C LEU A 372 18.66 -7.10 -1.48
N VAL A 373 19.38 -6.10 -0.96
CA VAL A 373 20.39 -5.33 -1.69
C VAL A 373 21.70 -5.31 -0.92
N VAL A 374 22.80 -5.58 -1.63
CA VAL A 374 24.16 -5.39 -1.11
C VAL A 374 24.77 -4.16 -1.78
N ILE A 375 25.05 -3.12 -1.01
CA ILE A 375 25.79 -1.96 -1.47
C ILE A 375 27.27 -2.21 -1.23
N LEU A 376 28.08 -2.09 -2.28
CA LEU A 376 29.54 -2.13 -2.15
C LEU A 376 30.07 -0.69 -2.12
N ALA A 377 30.44 -0.21 -0.94
CA ALA A 377 30.96 1.14 -0.76
C ALA A 377 32.48 1.15 -1.01
N VAL A 378 32.90 1.81 -2.09
CA VAL A 378 34.29 1.87 -2.56
C VAL A 378 34.84 3.28 -2.38
N ASN A 379 35.81 3.44 -1.47
CA ASN A 379 36.40 4.74 -1.13
C ASN A 379 37.93 4.70 -1.01
N MET A 380 38.59 3.83 -1.79
CA MET A 380 40.05 3.78 -1.84
C MET A 380 40.50 3.61 -3.30
N PRO A 381 41.48 4.41 -3.78
CA PRO A 381 42.01 4.26 -5.13
C PRO A 381 42.85 2.98 -5.20
N SER A 382 42.37 2.00 -5.97
CA SER A 382 43.07 0.78 -6.40
C SER A 382 43.87 0.08 -5.30
N ASP A 383 43.22 -0.76 -4.49
CA ASP A 383 43.99 -1.74 -3.74
C ASP A 383 44.72 -2.69 -4.71
N ARG A 384 45.95 -3.05 -4.39
CA ARG A 384 46.84 -3.82 -5.27
C ARG A 384 46.42 -5.28 -5.42
N ASP A 385 45.35 -5.69 -4.75
CA ASP A 385 44.76 -7.01 -4.85
C ASP A 385 43.42 -6.93 -5.59
N ARG A 386 43.39 -7.43 -6.82
CA ARG A 386 42.18 -7.48 -7.67
C ARG A 386 41.27 -8.67 -7.32
N SER A 387 41.57 -9.39 -6.24
CA SER A 387 40.75 -10.50 -5.78
C SER A 387 39.48 -9.99 -5.08
N LEU A 388 38.39 -10.74 -5.25
CA LEU A 388 37.17 -10.49 -4.49
C LEU A 388 37.35 -11.00 -3.06
N TYR A 389 36.81 -10.27 -2.10
CA TYR A 389 36.75 -10.65 -0.70
C TYR A 389 35.58 -11.63 -0.45
N PRO A 390 35.60 -12.37 0.68
CA PRO A 390 34.59 -13.38 0.99
C PRO A 390 33.15 -12.87 0.91
N GLU A 391 32.87 -11.64 1.34
CA GLU A 391 31.53 -11.04 1.34
C GLU A 391 31.00 -10.78 -0.07
N GLU A 392 31.86 -10.29 -0.97
CA GLU A 392 31.48 -10.07 -2.38
C GLU A 392 31.31 -11.39 -3.12
N LEU A 393 32.21 -12.35 -2.86
CA LEU A 393 32.10 -13.72 -3.39
C LEU A 393 30.81 -14.38 -2.92
N LEU A 394 30.43 -14.20 -1.65
CA LEU A 394 29.19 -14.71 -1.08
C LEU A 394 27.98 -14.03 -1.71
N ALA A 395 27.95 -12.71 -1.80
CA ALA A 395 26.86 -11.97 -2.41
C ALA A 395 26.65 -12.38 -3.88
N LEU A 396 27.73 -12.57 -4.63
CA LEU A 396 27.68 -13.08 -6.01
C LEU A 396 27.20 -14.54 -6.06
N LYS A 397 27.69 -15.41 -5.16
CA LYS A 397 27.29 -16.82 -5.07
C LYS A 397 25.80 -16.98 -4.73
N LEU A 398 25.28 -16.09 -3.90
CA LEU A 398 23.86 -16.02 -3.52
C LEU A 398 23.01 -15.23 -4.52
N ASN A 399 23.59 -14.80 -5.66
CA ASN A 399 22.92 -14.05 -6.72
C ASN A 399 22.20 -12.78 -6.22
N LYS A 400 22.80 -12.10 -5.23
CA LYS A 400 22.26 -10.87 -4.64
C LYS A 400 22.38 -9.69 -5.62
N ARG A 401 21.49 -8.71 -5.48
CA ARG A 401 21.62 -7.44 -6.21
C ARG A 401 22.74 -6.61 -5.58
N ILE A 402 23.85 -6.50 -6.30
CA ILE A 402 25.02 -5.71 -5.87
C ILE A 402 24.98 -4.34 -6.55
N ILE A 403 25.09 -3.27 -5.76
CA ILE A 403 25.19 -1.89 -6.24
C ILE A 403 26.55 -1.31 -5.81
N PRO A 404 27.50 -1.12 -6.74
CA PRO A 404 28.75 -0.44 -6.43
C PRO A 404 28.51 1.07 -6.25
N VAL A 405 28.94 1.60 -5.11
CA VAL A 405 28.80 3.01 -4.74
C VAL A 405 30.20 3.58 -4.47
N LEU A 406 30.60 4.58 -5.24
CA LEU A 406 31.94 5.16 -5.24
C LEU A 406 31.94 6.53 -4.53
N ASP A 407 33.04 6.88 -3.88
CA ASP A 407 33.32 8.24 -3.40
C ASP A 407 34.26 8.94 -4.41
N GLY A 408 33.72 9.44 -5.52
CA GLY A 408 34.48 10.08 -6.60
C GLY A 408 34.98 9.12 -7.70
N GLU A 409 36.05 9.52 -8.40
CA GLU A 409 36.64 8.75 -9.52
C GLU A 409 37.42 7.52 -9.02
N MET A 410 36.72 6.40 -8.86
CA MET A 410 37.26 5.11 -8.42
C MET A 410 37.08 4.02 -9.49
N GLU A 411 37.97 3.02 -9.52
CA GLU A 411 37.84 1.86 -10.41
C GLU A 411 37.22 0.65 -9.67
N LEU A 412 36.39 -0.13 -10.38
CA LEU A 412 35.82 -1.36 -9.87
C LEU A 412 36.77 -2.57 -10.01
N PRO A 413 36.72 -3.54 -9.08
CA PRO A 413 37.38 -4.84 -9.26
C PRO A 413 36.96 -5.53 -10.56
N ALA A 414 37.90 -6.21 -11.22
CA ALA A 414 37.70 -6.79 -12.56
C ALA A 414 36.48 -7.73 -12.67
N VAL A 415 36.13 -8.42 -11.59
CA VAL A 415 35.00 -9.38 -11.56
C VAL A 415 33.64 -8.65 -11.61
N ILE A 416 33.56 -7.45 -11.04
CA ILE A 416 32.34 -6.63 -11.03
C ILE A 416 32.43 -5.38 -11.90
N ALA A 417 33.50 -5.24 -12.71
CA ALA A 417 33.70 -4.10 -13.60
C ALA A 417 32.60 -3.92 -14.67
N LYS A 418 31.75 -4.94 -14.87
CA LYS A 418 30.57 -4.88 -15.73
C LYS A 418 29.33 -4.27 -15.05
N LEU A 419 29.34 -4.12 -13.72
CA LEU A 419 28.26 -3.49 -12.97
C LEU A 419 28.33 -1.97 -13.16
N VAL A 420 27.16 -1.34 -13.18
CA VAL A 420 27.06 0.12 -13.27
C VAL A 420 27.28 0.71 -11.89
N ALA A 421 28.43 1.38 -11.70
CA ALA A 421 28.74 2.09 -10.46
C ALA A 421 27.96 3.41 -10.32
N ILE A 422 27.77 3.84 -9.08
CA ILE A 422 27.14 5.10 -8.72
C ILE A 422 28.15 5.96 -7.97
N ASP A 423 28.49 7.13 -8.51
CA ASP A 423 29.36 8.10 -7.83
C ASP A 423 28.54 8.95 -6.84
N PHE A 424 28.60 8.57 -5.56
CA PHE A 424 27.85 9.19 -4.46
C PHE A 424 28.38 10.55 -4.04
N SER A 425 29.57 10.96 -4.52
CA SER A 425 30.08 12.30 -4.28
C SER A 425 29.28 13.40 -5.00
N THR A 426 28.43 13.00 -5.96
CA THR A 426 27.58 13.90 -6.76
C THR A 426 26.12 13.87 -6.30
N ALA A 427 25.43 15.01 -6.37
CA ALA A 427 23.99 15.09 -6.10
C ALA A 427 23.17 14.16 -7.02
N SER A 428 23.62 13.97 -8.27
CA SER A 428 23.01 13.04 -9.22
C SER A 428 23.20 11.58 -8.81
N GLY A 429 24.35 11.21 -8.26
CA GLY A 429 24.61 9.85 -7.78
C GLY A 429 23.77 9.47 -6.58
N SER A 430 23.62 10.36 -5.61
CA SER A 430 22.70 10.14 -4.47
C SER A 430 21.26 9.87 -4.94
N LYS A 431 20.77 10.67 -5.89
CA LYS A 431 19.45 10.45 -6.53
C LYS A 431 19.36 9.09 -7.24
N ARG A 432 20.38 8.72 -8.03
CA ARG A 432 20.43 7.41 -8.74
C ARG A 432 20.47 6.23 -7.77
N LEU A 433 21.17 6.35 -6.64
CA LEU A 433 21.19 5.32 -5.60
C LEU A 433 19.80 5.14 -5.01
N ARG A 434 19.13 6.24 -4.64
CA ARG A 434 17.75 6.22 -4.13
C ARG A 434 16.79 5.54 -5.10
N GLU A 435 16.80 5.91 -6.38
CA GLU A 435 15.95 5.29 -7.41
C GLU A 435 16.26 3.80 -7.64
N GLY A 436 17.54 3.41 -7.57
CA GLY A 436 17.97 2.02 -7.67
C GLY A 436 17.47 1.17 -6.49
N LEU A 437 17.51 1.73 -5.28
CA LEU A 437 16.99 1.09 -4.08
C LEU A 437 15.46 1.01 -4.11
N ILE A 438 14.74 2.06 -4.52
CA ILE A 438 13.28 2.02 -4.71
C ILE A 438 12.90 0.86 -5.62
N ARG A 439 13.53 0.73 -6.80
CA ARG A 439 13.24 -0.37 -7.73
C ARG A 439 13.48 -1.76 -7.13
N THR A 440 14.54 -1.92 -6.35
CA THR A 440 14.93 -3.24 -5.84
C THR A 440 14.14 -3.64 -4.59
N LEU A 441 13.82 -2.68 -3.73
CA LEU A 441 12.97 -2.88 -2.56
C LEU A 441 11.47 -2.99 -2.94
N SER A 442 11.14 -2.81 -4.23
CA SER A 442 9.76 -2.89 -4.76
C SER A 442 9.48 -4.12 -5.64
N ILE A 443 10.33 -5.17 -5.64
CA ILE A 443 10.10 -6.38 -6.46
C ILE A 443 10.06 -7.67 -5.61
N ASP A 444 9.00 -8.44 -5.84
CA ASP A 444 8.74 -9.86 -5.55
C ASP A 444 9.37 -10.50 -4.31
N VAL A 445 8.57 -10.56 -3.25
CA VAL A 445 8.69 -11.62 -2.25
C VAL A 445 7.84 -12.79 -2.74
N THR A 446 8.48 -13.85 -3.25
CA THR A 446 7.87 -15.18 -3.39
C THR A 446 7.06 -15.48 -2.13
N PRO A 447 5.77 -15.85 -2.23
CA PRO A 447 4.95 -16.08 -1.06
C PRO A 447 5.60 -17.15 -0.19
N LYS A 448 6.06 -16.74 0.98
CA LYS A 448 6.29 -17.69 2.08
C LYS A 448 4.97 -18.39 2.37
N PRO A 449 4.99 -19.64 2.86
CA PRO A 449 3.78 -20.33 3.30
C PRO A 449 2.96 -19.39 4.17
N GLN A 450 1.66 -19.31 3.91
CA GLN A 450 0.72 -18.46 4.63
C GLN A 450 0.97 -18.61 6.13
N VAL A 451 1.48 -17.55 6.76
CA VAL A 451 1.85 -17.55 8.18
C VAL A 451 0.56 -17.60 8.98
N ASP A 452 0.39 -18.64 9.80
CA ASP A 452 -0.68 -18.67 10.79
C ASP A 452 -0.41 -17.55 11.81
N PRO A 453 -1.30 -16.55 11.96
CA PRO A 453 -1.06 -15.44 12.88
C PRO A 453 -0.99 -15.87 14.34
N ASP A 454 -1.61 -17.00 14.70
CA ASP A 454 -1.59 -17.56 16.06
C ASP A 454 -0.42 -18.54 16.28
N ASP A 455 0.20 -19.05 15.20
CA ASP A 455 1.40 -19.90 15.25
C ASP A 455 2.37 -19.61 14.08
N PRO A 456 3.15 -18.51 14.16
CA PRO A 456 3.91 -17.99 13.02
C PRO A 456 5.02 -18.91 12.49
N GLN A 457 5.39 -19.94 13.24
CA GLN A 457 6.41 -20.92 12.85
C GLN A 457 5.83 -22.13 12.11
N LYS A 458 4.50 -22.28 12.09
CA LYS A 458 3.81 -23.42 11.49
C LYS A 458 4.00 -23.45 9.97
N GLY A 459 4.43 -24.60 9.46
CA GLY A 459 4.67 -24.81 8.03
C GLY A 459 5.93 -24.15 7.47
N GLN A 460 6.79 -23.56 8.30
CA GLN A 460 7.98 -22.82 7.87
C GLN A 460 9.26 -23.68 7.81
N TRP A 461 9.28 -24.89 8.39
CA TRP A 461 10.51 -25.64 8.70
C TRP A 461 10.51 -27.09 8.17
N GLY A 462 9.70 -27.35 7.14
CA GLY A 462 9.64 -28.66 6.49
C GLY A 462 8.62 -29.63 7.08
N MET A 463 7.77 -29.18 8.02
CA MET A 463 6.56 -29.87 8.53
C MET A 463 6.76 -31.23 9.20
N GLU A 464 7.99 -31.72 9.33
CA GLU A 464 8.29 -33.01 9.93
C GLU A 464 9.29 -32.87 11.08
N PRO A 465 9.09 -33.54 12.22
CA PRO A 465 10.01 -33.48 13.35
C PRO A 465 11.27 -34.32 13.12
N SER A 466 11.31 -35.14 12.07
CA SER A 466 12.43 -36.02 11.75
C SER A 466 12.82 -35.89 10.28
N ARG A 467 14.07 -35.53 10.01
CA ARG A 467 14.60 -35.37 8.64
C ARG A 467 16.11 -35.60 8.61
N ASN A 468 16.62 -36.17 7.51
CA ASN A 468 18.06 -36.44 7.31
C ASN A 468 18.74 -37.21 8.48
N GLY A 469 17.98 -38.04 9.22
CA GLY A 469 18.48 -38.80 10.38
C GLY A 469 18.52 -38.02 11.71
N ARG A 470 18.16 -36.73 11.69
CA ARG A 470 17.96 -35.87 12.86
C ARG A 470 16.51 -35.95 13.34
N ASN A 471 16.30 -35.82 14.64
CA ASN A 471 14.98 -35.84 15.26
C ASN A 471 14.84 -34.73 16.31
N LEU A 472 13.83 -33.87 16.15
CA LEU A 472 13.39 -32.84 17.07
C LEU A 472 12.29 -33.40 17.97
N THR A 473 12.53 -33.35 19.28
CA THR A 473 11.61 -33.85 20.29
C THR A 473 11.42 -32.81 21.38
N ALA A 474 10.29 -32.88 22.09
CA ALA A 474 10.05 -32.04 23.26
C ALA A 474 9.46 -32.84 24.43
N ARG A 475 9.74 -32.38 25.64
CA ARG A 475 9.05 -32.82 26.86
C ARG A 475 8.46 -31.62 27.56
N VAL A 476 7.19 -31.72 27.92
CA VAL A 476 6.45 -30.63 28.56
C VAL A 476 6.03 -31.06 29.96
N SER A 477 6.30 -30.20 30.95
CA SER A 477 5.94 -30.43 32.35
C SER A 477 5.37 -29.16 32.98
N GLU A 478 4.33 -29.28 33.78
CA GLU A 478 3.74 -28.14 34.48
C GLU A 478 4.64 -27.70 35.63
N ILE A 479 4.93 -26.40 35.72
CA ILE A 479 5.76 -25.79 36.77
C ILE A 479 4.96 -24.89 37.71
N GLY A 480 3.65 -24.76 37.48
CA GLY A 480 2.69 -24.04 38.32
C GLY A 480 2.18 -22.74 37.71
N ALA A 481 1.08 -22.22 38.26
CA ALA A 481 0.42 -20.97 37.84
C ALA A 481 0.07 -20.92 36.33
N GLY A 482 -0.16 -22.06 35.69
CA GLY A 482 -0.48 -22.15 34.27
C GLY A 482 0.73 -22.04 33.33
N TRP A 483 1.96 -22.07 33.86
CA TRP A 483 3.19 -22.13 33.08
C TRP A 483 3.72 -23.55 32.95
N PHE A 484 4.34 -23.82 31.81
CA PHE A 484 4.90 -25.12 31.47
C PHE A 484 6.39 -24.96 31.14
N ARG A 485 7.20 -25.88 31.64
CA ARG A 485 8.58 -26.05 31.19
C ARG A 485 8.58 -27.00 29.99
N THR A 486 9.15 -26.54 28.90
CA THR A 486 9.33 -27.28 27.65
C THR A 486 10.81 -27.49 27.40
N ASP A 487 11.24 -28.74 27.43
CA ASP A 487 12.60 -29.16 27.14
C ASP A 487 12.65 -29.73 25.72
N LEU A 488 13.22 -28.95 24.80
CA LEU A 488 13.48 -29.32 23.41
C LEU A 488 14.81 -30.06 23.29
N ALA A 489 14.87 -31.04 22.39
CA ALA A 489 16.10 -31.72 22.06
C ALA A 489 16.16 -32.11 20.58
N VAL A 490 17.30 -31.80 19.95
CA VAL A 490 17.65 -32.34 18.63
C VAL A 490 18.72 -33.41 18.80
N SER A 491 18.39 -34.61 18.34
CA SER A 491 19.21 -35.80 18.44
C SER A 491 19.37 -36.49 17.08
N ASP A 492 20.20 -37.51 17.00
CA ASP A 492 20.45 -38.28 15.78
C ASP A 492 20.20 -39.77 16.04
N SER A 493 19.69 -40.45 15.03
CA SER A 493 19.35 -41.87 15.03
C SER A 493 20.53 -42.79 14.64
N SER A 494 21.64 -42.24 14.15
CA SER A 494 22.68 -42.93 13.38
C SER A 494 24.11 -42.35 13.44
N ARG A 495 24.32 -41.05 13.69
CA ARG A 495 25.63 -40.36 13.80
C ARG A 495 25.66 -39.37 15.00
N PRO A 496 26.81 -38.90 15.51
CA PRO A 496 26.82 -37.86 16.54
C PRO A 496 26.54 -36.47 15.95
N LEU A 497 25.67 -35.68 16.57
CA LEU A 497 25.42 -34.28 16.22
C LEU A 497 26.61 -33.40 16.66
N THR A 498 27.30 -32.79 15.72
CA THR A 498 28.47 -31.92 15.97
C THR A 498 28.20 -30.45 15.67
N ASP A 499 27.30 -30.19 14.73
CA ASP A 499 27.02 -28.85 14.24
C ASP A 499 26.01 -28.14 15.16
N PRO A 500 26.11 -26.81 15.32
CA PRO A 500 25.14 -26.05 16.10
C PRO A 500 23.70 -26.25 15.58
N VAL A 501 22.75 -26.15 16.50
CA VAL A 501 21.32 -26.20 16.21
C VAL A 501 20.71 -24.85 16.51
N THR A 502 20.12 -24.22 15.51
CA THR A 502 19.36 -22.99 15.68
C THR A 502 17.88 -23.32 15.83
N PHE A 503 17.32 -23.02 16.99
CA PHE A 503 15.89 -23.15 17.29
C PHE A 503 15.18 -21.85 16.93
N HIS A 504 14.05 -21.97 16.23
CA HIS A 504 13.15 -20.88 15.91
C HIS A 504 11.85 -21.06 16.72
N LEU A 505 11.60 -20.10 17.62
CA LEU A 505 10.52 -20.10 18.59
C LEU A 505 9.43 -19.10 18.19
N HIS A 506 8.31 -19.12 18.92
CA HIS A 506 7.25 -18.13 18.74
C HIS A 506 7.79 -16.68 18.94
N PRO A 507 7.32 -15.67 18.18
CA PRO A 507 7.78 -14.28 18.31
C PRO A 507 7.53 -13.60 19.67
N THR A 508 6.80 -14.24 20.58
CA THR A 508 6.57 -13.74 21.95
C THR A 508 7.77 -13.99 22.88
N PHE A 509 8.72 -14.83 22.49
CA PHE A 509 10.00 -14.96 23.19
C PHE A 509 10.91 -13.78 22.83
N ILE A 510 11.60 -13.23 23.85
CA ILE A 510 12.55 -12.13 23.67
C ILE A 510 13.61 -12.51 22.62
N ASP A 511 14.14 -13.72 22.75
CA ASP A 511 14.99 -14.36 21.74
C ASP A 511 14.19 -15.46 21.05
N SER A 512 13.57 -15.12 19.92
CA SER A 512 12.80 -16.07 19.11
C SER A 512 13.69 -16.93 18.20
N THR A 513 15.01 -16.70 18.19
CA THR A 513 15.99 -17.53 17.49
C THR A 513 17.17 -17.79 18.43
N ILE A 514 17.41 -19.05 18.78
CA ILE A 514 18.41 -19.45 19.77
C ILE A 514 19.30 -20.55 19.19
N THR A 515 20.60 -20.28 19.10
CA THR A 515 21.59 -21.27 18.65
C THR A 515 22.21 -22.00 19.83
N VAL A 516 22.20 -23.33 19.80
CA VAL A 516 22.72 -24.22 20.83
C VAL A 516 23.78 -25.15 20.24
N HIS A 517 24.95 -25.20 20.86
CA HIS A 517 25.99 -26.16 20.50
C HIS A 517 25.70 -27.53 21.14
N PRO A 518 25.82 -28.64 20.39
CA PRO A 518 25.55 -29.97 20.92
C PRO A 518 26.56 -30.37 22.00
N GLU A 519 26.07 -30.97 23.08
CA GLU A 519 26.90 -31.63 24.08
C GLU A 519 26.66 -33.15 24.03
N ASN A 520 27.72 -33.94 23.86
CA ASN A 520 27.63 -35.40 23.70
C ASN A 520 26.67 -35.86 22.58
N GLY A 521 26.63 -35.12 21.46
CA GLY A 521 25.77 -35.45 20.32
C GLY A 521 24.31 -35.03 20.47
N LEU A 522 24.00 -34.16 21.43
CA LEU A 522 22.63 -33.74 21.75
C LEU A 522 22.57 -32.22 21.98
N ALA A 523 21.76 -31.51 21.19
CA ALA A 523 21.47 -30.10 21.45
C ALA A 523 20.17 -29.99 22.27
N LYS A 524 20.22 -29.25 23.38
CA LYS A 524 19.09 -29.11 24.31
C LYS A 524 18.76 -27.65 24.56
N LEU A 525 17.47 -27.34 24.54
CA LEU A 525 16.96 -26.01 24.87
C LEU A 525 15.79 -26.15 25.84
N SER A 526 15.89 -25.55 27.02
CA SER A 526 14.82 -25.51 28.01
C SER A 526 14.21 -24.12 28.07
N LEU A 527 12.89 -24.02 27.95
CA LEU A 527 12.14 -22.77 28.01
C LEU A 527 10.88 -22.92 28.86
N ASN A 528 10.37 -21.79 29.36
CA ASN A 528 9.08 -21.72 30.01
C ASN A 528 8.08 -21.05 29.07
N CYS A 529 6.93 -21.68 28.86
CA CYS A 529 5.89 -21.23 27.95
C CYS A 529 4.50 -21.38 28.55
N TRP A 530 3.57 -20.55 28.06
CA TRP A 530 2.19 -20.52 28.55
C TRP A 530 1.27 -21.51 27.81
N GLY A 531 1.57 -21.78 26.55
CA GLY A 531 0.80 -22.62 25.62
C GLY A 531 1.69 -23.23 24.55
N ALA A 532 1.11 -24.10 23.74
CA ALA A 532 1.76 -24.78 22.64
C ALA A 532 1.96 -23.84 21.45
N PHE A 533 3.02 -24.11 20.69
CA PHE A 533 3.35 -23.41 19.45
C PHE A 533 4.21 -24.35 18.60
N THR A 534 4.43 -24.01 17.33
CA THR A 534 5.31 -24.78 16.46
C THR A 534 6.77 -24.33 16.65
N VAL A 535 7.68 -25.29 16.82
CA VAL A 535 9.11 -25.05 16.93
C VAL A 535 9.80 -25.46 15.64
N GLY A 536 10.59 -24.54 15.07
CA GLY A 536 11.56 -24.87 14.02
C GLY A 536 12.93 -25.20 14.60
N ALA A 537 13.66 -26.13 14.00
CA ALA A 537 15.07 -26.34 14.30
C ALA A 537 15.88 -26.55 13.01
N VAL A 538 17.02 -25.86 12.91
CA VAL A 538 17.91 -25.88 11.75
C VAL A 538 19.30 -26.34 12.19
N THR A 539 19.88 -27.28 11.43
CA THR A 539 21.23 -27.83 11.68
C THR A 539 21.87 -28.32 10.38
N ASP A 540 23.08 -28.87 10.47
CA ASP A 540 23.91 -29.32 9.33
C ASP A 540 24.11 -28.19 8.29
N ASP A 541 24.53 -27.01 8.74
CA ASP A 541 24.70 -25.78 7.93
C ASP A 541 23.45 -25.41 7.10
N GLY A 542 22.26 -25.57 7.69
CA GLY A 542 20.98 -25.23 7.05
C GLY A 542 20.40 -26.33 6.15
N ARG A 543 21.09 -27.46 5.99
CA ARG A 543 20.63 -28.58 5.15
C ARG A 543 19.52 -29.40 5.78
N THR A 544 19.41 -29.36 7.11
CA THR A 544 18.37 -30.09 7.85
C THR A 544 17.49 -29.09 8.58
N GLN A 545 16.21 -29.09 8.22
CA GLN A 545 15.14 -28.33 8.88
C GLN A 545 14.15 -29.31 9.47
N LEU A 546 13.76 -29.08 10.72
CA LEU A 546 12.85 -29.90 11.51
C LEU A 546 11.75 -29.02 12.06
N GLU A 547 10.55 -29.55 12.13
CA GLU A 547 9.36 -28.85 12.62
C GLU A 547 8.61 -29.71 13.64
N LEU A 548 8.29 -29.14 14.79
CA LEU A 548 7.53 -29.83 15.83
C LEU A 548 6.41 -28.93 16.36
N ASP A 549 5.16 -29.28 16.04
CA ASP A 549 3.97 -28.69 16.65
C ASP A 549 3.80 -29.26 18.06
N LEU A 550 4.04 -28.43 19.09
CA LEU A 550 3.98 -28.86 20.48
C LEU A 550 2.57 -29.27 20.92
N ALA A 551 1.51 -28.85 20.23
CA ALA A 551 0.13 -29.24 20.52
C ALA A 551 -0.16 -30.70 20.14
N THR A 552 0.69 -31.31 19.30
CA THR A 552 0.57 -32.70 18.88
C THR A 552 1.18 -33.70 19.86
N ILE A 553 1.92 -33.24 20.87
CA ILE A 553 2.58 -34.09 21.86
C ILE A 553 1.55 -34.64 22.83
N SER A 554 1.14 -35.90 22.65
CA SER A 554 0.07 -36.54 23.44
C SER A 554 0.31 -36.52 24.96
N GLU A 555 1.56 -36.55 25.38
CA GLU A 555 2.00 -36.58 26.77
C GLU A 555 1.96 -35.20 27.44
N ALA A 556 1.83 -34.11 26.66
CA ALA A 556 1.75 -32.77 27.21
C ALA A 556 0.37 -32.49 27.82
N PRO A 557 0.29 -31.70 28.91
CA PRO A 557 -0.98 -31.37 29.56
C PRO A 557 -2.02 -30.81 28.59
N GLN A 558 -3.29 -31.21 28.70
CA GLN A 558 -4.34 -30.78 27.77
C GLN A 558 -4.45 -29.24 27.71
N VAL A 559 -4.40 -28.58 28.85
CA VAL A 559 -4.45 -27.11 28.95
C VAL A 559 -3.28 -26.44 28.22
N PHE A 560 -2.12 -27.09 28.12
CA PHE A 560 -0.99 -26.58 27.35
C PHE A 560 -1.22 -26.73 25.85
N ARG A 561 -1.86 -27.81 25.38
CA ARG A 561 -2.08 -28.07 23.95
C ARG A 561 -3.23 -27.26 23.36
N GLU A 562 -4.17 -26.83 24.18
CA GLU A 562 -5.34 -26.02 23.80
C GLU A 562 -5.10 -24.51 23.94
N ARG A 563 -3.97 -24.11 24.53
CA ARG A 563 -3.50 -22.73 24.63
C ARG A 563 -2.36 -22.51 23.67
#